data_AF-A0A3L6EE08-F1
#
_entry.id   AF-A0A3L6EE08-F1
#
_cell.length_a   1.000
_cell.length_b   1.000
_cell.length_c   1.000
_cell.angle_alpha   90.00
_cell.angle_beta   90.00
_cell.angle_gamma   90.00
#
_symmetry.space_group_name_H-M   'P 1'
#
loop_
_entity.id
_entity.type
_entity.pdbx_description
1 polymer ?
#
loop_
_entity_poly.entity_id
_entity_poly.type
_entity_poly.pdbx_seq_one_letter_code
_entity_poly.pdbx_strand_id
1 'polypeptide(L)'
;MESWGSVIGVSKAFGSKIYVDREKNSDYHQRLAHVVPEILVADDAAPSTRFHVLPFPWLSERATEILAQARAARQLEPLIIMPSSQWSHLPWPSMESRGRISALTGDKVDELLETVMLVAELQELKANPHRNAKGTVIEAWLDKAKGPLATLKNSLHVIGLNSVPLAGVEFEVVDNLDVARERANGRAKALRIERISAKAGEGKVGIDTHELNVILKVDFQGSIEAIRQAIQALPQENVSLRFLLQGPGDVSVSDVDLAVASEGIIFGFNVRAPGSVKNYAKKKGVEIQMYKVIYDLIDDLRKAMEGLLEPAEEEVPIGSAKVRAVFSSGSGKVAGCMITTGEVVQDCNVRVLRKGKEVYVGSLDSLRRVKETVKQVGARLECGIGVDDFDEWEEGDIIEAFNTVNKARTLEEASATLTAALKDAGVQL
;
A
#
# COMPACT_ATOMS: atom_id res chain seq x y z
N MET A 1 21.82 6.83 39.80
CA MET A 1 21.16 5.51 39.77
C MET A 1 20.01 5.58 40.75
N GLU A 2 18.84 6.05 40.34
CA GLU A 2 17.60 5.91 41.11
C GLU A 2 16.45 5.70 40.13
N SER A 3 15.83 4.53 40.26
CA SER A 3 14.67 4.07 39.49
C SER A 3 13.41 4.78 39.97
N TRP A 4 12.64 5.41 39.08
CA TRP A 4 11.28 5.84 39.39
C TRP A 4 10.33 5.49 38.23
N GLY A 5 9.95 4.22 38.20
CA GLY A 5 8.65 3.82 37.67
C GLY A 5 7.60 4.20 38.71
N SER A 6 7.01 5.39 38.59
CA SER A 6 5.89 5.83 39.42
C SER A 6 4.61 5.78 38.57
N VAL A 7 3.91 4.66 38.71
CA VAL A 7 2.58 4.42 38.12
C VAL A 7 1.58 5.33 38.83
N ILE A 8 0.83 6.13 38.07
CA ILE A 8 -0.29 6.93 38.60
C ILE A 8 -1.35 5.96 39.13
N GLY A 9 -1.60 6.02 40.44
CA GLY A 9 -2.62 5.20 41.11
C GLY A 9 -4.02 5.64 40.72
N VAL A 10 -4.66 4.87 39.84
CA VAL A 10 -6.06 5.03 39.45
C VAL A 10 -6.97 4.50 40.56
N SER A 11 -7.93 5.30 41.03
CA SER A 11 -8.82 4.90 42.13
C SER A 11 -10.04 4.07 41.68
N LYS A 12 -10.54 4.24 40.45
CA LYS A 12 -11.52 3.35 39.80
C LYS A 12 -11.73 3.70 38.32
N ALA A 13 -12.05 2.69 37.52
CA ALA A 13 -12.36 2.80 36.08
C ALA A 13 -13.74 2.20 35.79
N PHE A 14 -14.50 2.84 34.92
CA PHE A 14 -15.77 2.29 34.41
C PHE A 14 -16.04 2.88 33.03
N GLY A 15 -16.25 2.02 32.03
CA GLY A 15 -16.49 2.48 30.67
C GLY A 15 -15.38 3.43 30.23
N SER A 16 -15.69 4.40 29.36
CA SER A 16 -14.74 5.26 28.64
C SER A 16 -13.95 6.26 29.47
N LYS A 17 -13.86 6.11 30.81
CA LYS A 17 -13.06 7.03 31.60
C LYS A 17 -12.60 6.46 32.94
N ILE A 18 -11.61 7.17 33.47
CA ILE A 18 -10.94 6.90 34.74
C ILE A 18 -10.92 8.16 35.61
N TYR A 19 -11.16 8.00 36.91
CA TYR A 19 -11.03 9.07 37.91
C TYR A 19 -9.63 9.07 38.53
N VAL A 20 -9.01 10.24 38.69
CA VAL A 20 -7.76 10.41 39.43
C VAL A 20 -7.96 11.49 40.50
N ASP A 21 -7.54 11.18 41.71
CA ASP A 21 -7.70 12.01 42.90
C ASP A 21 -6.66 13.15 42.93
N ARG A 22 -7.17 14.39 42.98
CA ARG A 22 -6.39 15.63 42.89
C ARG A 22 -5.52 15.87 44.14
N GLU A 23 -5.92 15.37 45.30
CA GLU A 23 -5.17 15.61 46.55
C GLU A 23 -3.93 14.72 46.67
N LYS A 24 -3.86 13.61 45.93
CA LYS A 24 -2.78 12.62 46.04
C LYS A 24 -1.59 12.84 45.08
N ASN A 25 -1.67 13.80 44.16
CA ASN A 25 -0.67 13.98 43.08
C ASN A 25 -0.22 15.44 42.88
N SER A 26 -0.19 16.26 43.95
CA SER A 26 0.14 17.69 43.87
C SER A 26 1.54 17.99 43.34
N ASP A 27 2.54 17.16 43.69
CA ASP A 27 3.94 17.35 43.28
C ASP A 27 4.19 17.15 41.79
N TYR A 28 3.39 16.30 41.13
CA TYR A 28 3.50 16.07 39.68
C TYR A 28 2.98 17.24 38.85
N HIS A 29 1.98 17.95 39.37
CA HIS A 29 1.37 19.08 38.68
C HIS A 29 2.34 20.27 38.55
N GLN A 30 3.17 20.50 39.57
CA GLN A 30 4.19 21.56 39.56
C GLN A 30 5.37 21.24 38.62
N ARG A 31 5.75 19.97 38.46
CA ARG A 31 6.91 19.58 37.65
C ARG A 31 6.61 19.52 36.15
N LEU A 32 5.39 19.15 35.76
CA LEU A 32 4.95 19.15 34.35
C LEU A 32 4.84 20.57 33.76
N ALA A 33 4.62 21.59 34.59
CA ALA A 33 4.55 22.98 34.17
C ALA A 33 5.90 23.55 33.66
N HIS A 34 7.02 22.94 34.04
CA HIS A 34 8.36 23.40 33.66
C HIS A 34 8.88 22.83 32.33
N VAL A 35 8.28 21.74 31.81
CA VAL A 35 8.90 20.94 30.73
C VAL A 35 8.22 21.12 29.38
N VAL A 36 6.92 21.47 29.31
CA VAL A 36 6.23 21.62 28.02
C VAL A 36 5.21 22.77 28.04
N PRO A 37 5.60 24.00 27.63
CA PRO A 37 4.72 25.15 27.64
C PRO A 37 4.09 25.46 26.28
N GLU A 38 3.62 24.47 25.51
CA GLU A 38 2.90 24.77 24.25
C GLU A 38 1.72 23.82 24.01
N ILE A 39 0.53 24.40 23.71
CA ILE A 39 -0.30 24.18 22.49
C ILE A 39 -1.74 24.70 22.66
N LEU A 40 -2.11 25.62 21.75
CA LEU A 40 -3.42 26.15 21.27
C LEU A 40 -4.15 27.22 22.10
N VAL A 41 -4.45 28.40 21.52
CA VAL A 41 -5.51 29.32 21.99
C VAL A 41 -6.52 29.49 20.85
N ALA A 42 -7.81 29.56 21.18
CA ALA A 42 -8.80 30.29 20.39
C ALA A 42 -9.52 31.24 21.34
N ASP A 43 -9.71 32.48 20.89
CA ASP A 43 -10.37 33.56 21.64
C ASP A 43 -11.90 33.39 21.62
N ASP A 44 -12.54 33.78 22.73
CA ASP A 44 -13.97 33.64 22.97
C ASP A 44 -14.79 34.72 22.24
N ALA A 45 -15.15 34.49 20.96
CA ALA A 45 -16.34 35.10 20.32
C ALA A 45 -16.58 34.59 18.88
N ALA A 46 -17.16 33.40 18.69
CA ALA A 46 -18.05 32.99 17.58
C ALA A 46 -18.18 31.45 17.50
N PRO A 47 -19.35 30.90 17.10
CA PRO A 47 -19.58 29.46 17.03
C PRO A 47 -19.15 28.90 15.66
N SER A 48 -17.87 28.99 15.30
CA SER A 48 -17.23 28.14 14.29
C SER A 48 -15.81 28.62 13.98
N THR A 49 -14.83 28.13 14.71
CA THR A 49 -13.43 28.26 14.28
C THR A 49 -12.99 26.89 13.75
N ARG A 50 -13.35 26.62 12.50
CA ARG A 50 -12.67 25.61 11.69
C ARG A 50 -11.22 26.05 11.58
N PHE A 51 -10.29 25.21 12.03
CA PHE A 51 -8.89 25.39 11.68
C PHE A 51 -8.77 25.14 10.18
N HIS A 52 -8.50 26.19 9.41
CA HIS A 52 -8.00 26.04 8.06
C HIS A 52 -6.54 25.59 8.16
N VAL A 53 -6.29 24.30 7.97
CA VAL A 53 -5.04 23.92 7.32
C VAL A 53 -5.15 24.54 5.94
N LEU A 54 -4.27 25.47 5.56
CA LEU A 54 -4.18 25.91 4.18
C LEU A 54 -3.55 24.73 3.41
N PRO A 55 -4.30 23.94 2.61
CA PRO A 55 -3.63 23.25 1.54
C PRO A 55 -3.28 24.37 0.58
N PHE A 56 -2.01 24.50 0.22
CA PHE A 56 -1.66 25.29 -0.93
C PHE A 56 -1.44 24.30 -2.09
N PRO A 57 -2.46 23.96 -2.89
CA PRO A 57 -2.30 23.14 -4.09
C PRO A 57 -1.19 23.68 -4.99
N TRP A 58 -1.09 25.01 -5.11
CA TRP A 58 -0.05 25.70 -5.88
C TRP A 58 1.37 25.52 -5.31
N LEU A 59 1.54 25.24 -4.01
CA LEU A 59 2.85 24.95 -3.42
C LEU A 59 3.38 23.61 -3.90
N SER A 60 2.49 22.63 -4.04
CA SER A 60 2.85 21.28 -4.49
C SER A 60 3.25 21.28 -5.97
N GLU A 61 2.48 21.94 -6.83
CA GLU A 61 2.76 22.08 -8.28
C GLU A 61 4.01 22.92 -8.55
N ARG A 62 4.20 24.04 -7.84
CA ARG A 62 5.39 24.88 -7.96
C ARG A 62 6.63 24.16 -7.42
N ALA A 63 6.49 23.38 -6.35
CA ALA A 63 7.57 22.56 -5.81
C ALA A 63 8.03 21.50 -6.80
N THR A 64 7.10 20.82 -7.49
CA THR A 64 7.43 19.84 -8.53
C THR A 64 8.08 20.48 -9.76
N GLU A 65 7.61 21.64 -10.24
CA GLU A 65 8.25 22.37 -11.35
C GLU A 65 9.69 22.80 -11.02
N ILE A 66 9.92 23.38 -9.84
CA ILE A 66 11.25 23.83 -9.43
C ILE A 66 12.18 22.64 -9.18
N LEU A 67 11.68 21.54 -8.60
CA LEU A 67 12.46 20.30 -8.45
C LEU A 67 12.82 19.68 -9.81
N ALA A 68 11.95 19.77 -10.83
CA ALA A 68 12.24 19.31 -12.18
C ALA A 68 13.32 20.15 -12.86
N GLN A 69 13.27 21.48 -12.72
CA GLN A 69 14.29 22.40 -13.23
C GLN A 69 15.65 22.23 -12.52
N ALA A 70 15.65 22.07 -11.20
CA ALA A 70 16.86 21.81 -10.41
C ALA A 70 17.52 20.46 -10.76
N ARG A 71 16.72 19.42 -11.02
CA ARG A 71 17.21 18.11 -11.51
C ARG A 71 17.82 18.20 -12.90
N ALA A 72 17.21 18.98 -13.81
CA ALA A 72 17.72 19.18 -15.17
C ALA A 72 19.05 19.98 -15.20
N ALA A 73 19.24 20.92 -14.27
CA ALA A 73 20.44 21.75 -14.18
C ALA A 73 21.60 21.13 -13.37
N ARG A 74 21.43 19.95 -12.75
CA ARG A 74 22.39 19.33 -11.80
C ARG A 74 22.86 20.29 -10.68
N GLN A 75 22.10 21.34 -10.39
CA GLN A 75 22.37 22.28 -9.31
C GLN A 75 21.32 22.11 -8.21
N LEU A 76 21.79 21.74 -7.02
CA LEU A 76 20.98 21.71 -5.79
C LEU A 76 20.77 23.16 -5.30
N GLU A 77 19.96 23.94 -6.01
CA GLU A 77 19.45 25.18 -5.42
C GLU A 77 18.30 24.85 -4.44
N PRO A 78 18.29 25.45 -3.23
CA PRO A 78 17.23 25.20 -2.26
C PRO A 78 15.89 25.67 -2.82
N LEU A 79 14.88 24.81 -2.72
CA LEU A 79 13.51 25.09 -3.10
C LEU A 79 12.99 26.34 -2.35
N ILE A 80 12.89 27.47 -3.04
CA ILE A 80 12.37 28.72 -2.45
C ILE A 80 10.84 28.69 -2.56
N ILE A 81 10.17 28.34 -1.46
CA ILE A 81 8.71 28.19 -1.40
C ILE A 81 7.98 29.56 -1.31
N MET A 82 8.69 30.68 -1.05
CA MET A 82 8.13 32.04 -1.08
C MET A 82 9.09 33.07 -1.71
N PRO A 83 8.63 33.95 -2.63
CA PRO A 83 9.48 34.93 -3.30
C PRO A 83 10.01 36.00 -2.32
N SER A 84 11.28 36.37 -2.47
CA SER A 84 12.02 37.31 -1.60
C SER A 84 11.34 38.67 -1.39
N SER A 85 10.50 39.12 -2.33
CA SER A 85 9.73 40.36 -2.22
C SER A 85 8.67 40.35 -1.12
N GLN A 86 8.16 39.17 -0.73
CA GLN A 86 7.20 39.00 0.37
C GLN A 86 7.84 38.89 1.75
N TRP A 87 9.17 38.95 1.85
CA TRP A 87 9.91 38.85 3.12
C TRP A 87 10.38 40.19 3.67
N SER A 88 10.28 41.26 2.88
CA SER A 88 10.78 42.61 3.22
C SER A 88 10.16 43.24 4.46
N HIS A 89 9.02 42.73 4.92
CA HIS A 89 8.23 43.23 6.05
C HIS A 89 8.17 42.24 7.21
N LEU A 90 8.75 41.05 7.08
CA LEU A 90 8.87 40.10 8.18
C LEU A 90 10.16 40.40 8.95
N PRO A 91 10.16 40.32 10.29
CA PRO A 91 11.28 40.69 11.15
C PRO A 91 12.35 39.59 11.18
N TRP A 92 12.72 39.10 9.99
CA TRP A 92 13.76 38.10 9.84
C TRP A 92 15.11 38.76 9.54
N PRO A 93 16.24 38.24 10.06
CA PRO A 93 17.55 38.71 9.65
C PRO A 93 17.70 38.44 8.15
N SER A 94 18.44 39.33 7.48
CA SER A 94 18.73 39.33 6.05
C SER A 94 18.94 37.92 5.46
N MET A 95 18.75 37.81 4.15
CA MET A 95 18.87 36.61 3.30
C MET A 95 20.16 35.76 3.50
N GLU A 96 21.13 36.26 4.27
CA GLU A 96 22.33 35.60 4.79
C GLU A 96 22.07 34.57 5.91
N SER A 97 20.89 34.55 6.52
CA SER A 97 20.48 33.58 7.55
C SER A 97 20.10 32.19 6.99
N ARG A 98 20.39 31.92 5.71
CA ARG A 98 20.43 30.56 5.16
C ARG A 98 21.65 29.82 5.71
N GLY A 99 21.57 29.35 6.95
CA GLY A 99 22.54 28.40 7.48
C GLY A 99 22.56 27.16 6.60
N ARG A 100 23.66 26.92 5.88
CA ARG A 100 23.95 25.58 5.32
C ARG A 100 24.18 24.66 6.51
N ILE A 101 23.13 23.99 6.95
CA ILE A 101 23.23 23.00 8.01
C ILE A 101 23.70 21.68 7.43
N SER A 102 24.49 20.95 8.20
CA SER A 102 24.82 19.56 7.90
C SER A 102 24.35 18.69 9.05
N ALA A 103 23.24 17.98 8.85
CA ALA A 103 22.72 17.04 9.84
C ALA A 103 23.64 15.81 10.05
N LEU A 104 24.56 15.54 9.11
CA LEU A 104 25.52 14.43 9.20
C LEU A 104 26.75 14.81 10.04
N THR A 105 27.26 16.03 9.89
CA THR A 105 28.45 16.51 10.63
C THR A 105 28.11 17.34 11.86
N GLY A 106 26.83 17.66 12.05
CA GLY A 106 26.36 18.54 13.14
C GLY A 106 26.69 20.02 12.93
N ASP A 107 27.17 20.39 11.74
CA ASP A 107 27.59 21.77 11.46
C ASP A 107 26.37 22.70 11.43
N LYS A 108 26.47 23.81 12.19
CA LYS A 108 25.49 24.90 12.29
C LYS A 108 24.10 24.54 12.82
N VAL A 109 23.98 23.44 13.58
CA VAL A 109 22.72 23.09 14.26
C VAL A 109 22.39 24.11 15.35
N ASP A 110 23.39 24.68 16.02
CA ASP A 110 23.20 25.72 17.05
C ASP A 110 22.63 27.01 16.44
N GLU A 111 23.12 27.44 15.27
CA GLU A 111 22.58 28.60 14.54
C GLU A 111 21.10 28.39 14.15
N LEU A 112 20.71 27.17 13.78
CA LEU A 112 19.32 26.82 13.50
C LEU A 112 18.46 26.91 14.77
N LEU A 113 18.97 26.46 15.92
CA LEU A 113 18.25 26.52 17.19
C LEU A 113 18.02 27.98 17.62
N GLU A 114 19.04 28.82 17.53
CA GLU A 114 18.93 30.27 17.80
C GLU A 114 17.87 30.93 16.90
N THR A 115 17.87 30.55 15.62
CA THR A 115 16.89 31.02 14.63
C THR A 115 15.47 30.62 15.01
N VAL A 116 15.26 29.35 15.43
CA VAL A 116 13.94 28.87 15.88
C VAL A 116 13.48 29.60 17.15
N MET A 117 14.38 29.83 18.10
CA MET A 117 14.08 30.58 19.33
C MET A 117 13.67 32.03 19.02
N LEU A 118 14.40 32.70 18.13
CA LEU A 118 14.08 34.06 17.70
C LEU A 118 12.68 34.15 17.07
N VAL A 119 12.27 33.17 16.26
CA VAL A 119 10.89 33.13 15.72
C VAL A 119 9.87 32.98 16.82
N ALA A 120 10.09 32.04 17.75
CA ALA A 120 9.14 31.78 18.81
C ALA A 120 8.91 33.04 19.66
N GLU A 121 9.97 33.80 19.93
CA GLU A 121 9.90 35.11 20.59
C GLU A 121 9.18 36.17 19.75
N LEU A 122 9.54 36.31 18.48
CA LEU A 122 8.92 37.27 17.55
C LEU A 122 7.42 37.00 17.32
N GLN A 123 7.02 35.73 17.34
CA GLN A 123 5.61 35.30 17.22
C GLN A 123 4.85 35.40 18.55
N GLU A 124 5.52 35.77 19.64
CA GLU A 124 4.96 35.85 20.99
C GLU A 124 4.15 34.60 21.40
N LEU A 125 4.68 33.41 21.08
CA LEU A 125 3.98 32.15 21.39
C LEU A 125 3.78 32.02 22.91
N LYS A 126 2.52 31.91 23.36
CA LYS A 126 2.11 31.84 24.77
C LYS A 126 1.24 30.60 25.01
N ALA A 127 1.40 29.97 26.18
CA ALA A 127 0.50 28.93 26.66
C ALA A 127 -0.08 29.27 28.03
N ASN A 128 -1.33 28.87 28.26
CA ASN A 128 -1.98 29.03 29.56
C ASN A 128 -1.89 27.70 30.33
N PRO A 129 -1.07 27.63 31.40
CA PRO A 129 -0.93 26.41 32.21
C PRO A 129 -2.14 26.16 33.15
N HIS A 130 -3.03 27.14 33.30
CA HIS A 130 -4.13 27.09 34.28
C HIS A 130 -5.48 26.71 33.68
N ARG A 131 -5.59 26.59 32.35
CA ARG A 131 -6.82 26.14 31.70
C ARG A 131 -6.90 24.61 31.65
N ASN A 132 -8.10 24.09 31.40
CA ASN A 132 -8.30 22.67 31.16
C ASN A 132 -7.44 22.17 29.99
N ALA A 133 -6.80 21.03 30.17
CA ALA A 133 -5.91 20.47 29.15
C ALA A 133 -6.73 20.08 27.92
N LYS A 134 -6.28 20.60 26.76
CA LYS A 134 -6.77 20.25 25.43
C LYS A 134 -5.56 19.85 24.60
N GLY A 135 -5.70 18.83 23.77
CA GLY A 135 -4.62 18.38 22.91
C GLY A 135 -5.12 17.59 21.72
N THR A 136 -4.21 17.24 20.81
CA THR A 136 -4.48 16.37 19.67
C THR A 136 -3.62 15.13 19.81
N VAL A 137 -4.20 13.96 19.53
CA VAL A 137 -3.44 12.70 19.49
C VAL A 137 -2.50 12.74 18.28
N ILE A 138 -1.19 12.63 18.53
CA ILE A 138 -0.19 12.45 17.46
C ILE A 138 -0.17 10.99 17.03
N GLU A 139 0.02 10.10 18.00
CA GLU A 139 0.23 8.67 17.77
C GLU A 139 -0.47 7.87 18.88
N ALA A 140 -0.86 6.65 18.56
CA ALA A 140 -1.53 5.76 19.49
C ALA A 140 -1.23 4.30 19.16
N TRP A 141 -1.05 3.47 20.19
CA TRP A 141 -0.70 2.07 20.04
C TRP A 141 -1.21 1.23 21.21
N LEU A 142 -1.08 -0.09 21.07
CA LEU A 142 -1.40 -1.03 22.13
C LEU A 142 -0.11 -1.55 22.79
N ASP A 143 0.14 -1.17 24.03
CA ASP A 143 1.23 -1.71 24.83
C ASP A 143 0.77 -2.95 25.62
N LYS A 144 1.64 -3.95 25.74
CA LYS A 144 1.30 -5.22 26.41
C LYS A 144 1.07 -5.08 27.92
N ALA A 145 1.83 -4.22 28.58
CA ALA A 145 1.79 -4.08 30.03
C ALA A 145 0.85 -2.95 30.46
N LYS A 146 0.82 -1.85 29.68
CA LYS A 146 0.08 -0.63 30.01
C LYS A 146 -1.27 -0.55 29.32
N GLY A 147 -1.56 -1.45 28.38
CA GLY A 147 -2.75 -1.41 27.56
C GLY A 147 -2.67 -0.29 26.51
N PRO A 148 -3.81 0.26 26.06
CA PRO A 148 -3.84 1.33 25.08
C PRO A 148 -3.10 2.60 25.54
N LEU A 149 -2.19 3.08 24.69
CA LEU A 149 -1.40 4.29 24.88
C LEU A 149 -1.65 5.29 23.76
N ALA A 150 -1.48 6.58 24.08
CA ALA A 150 -1.44 7.64 23.08
C ALA A 150 -0.46 8.74 23.48
N THR A 151 0.25 9.30 22.51
CA THR A 151 1.06 10.51 22.67
C THR A 151 0.28 11.70 22.15
N LEU A 152 0.14 12.72 22.98
CA LEU A 152 -0.50 13.98 22.60
C LEU A 152 0.52 14.97 22.04
N LYS A 153 0.04 15.99 21.34
CA LYS A 153 0.84 17.06 20.73
C LYS A 153 1.82 17.74 21.70
N ASN A 154 1.50 17.75 22.98
CA ASN A 154 2.32 18.35 24.04
C ASN A 154 3.30 17.31 24.64
N SER A 155 3.69 16.28 23.88
CA SER A 155 4.56 15.17 24.31
C SER A 155 4.13 14.47 25.60
N LEU A 156 2.83 14.50 25.91
CA LEU A 156 2.24 13.80 27.05
C LEU A 156 1.82 12.40 26.62
N HIS A 157 2.25 11.38 27.37
CA HIS A 157 1.78 10.01 27.21
C HIS A 157 0.54 9.78 28.08
N VAL A 158 -0.56 9.40 27.45
CA VAL A 158 -1.82 9.04 28.11
C VAL A 158 -1.95 7.53 28.13
N ILE A 159 -2.15 6.98 29.33
CA ILE A 159 -2.40 5.56 29.59
C ILE A 159 -3.79 5.37 30.20
N GLY A 160 -4.27 4.13 30.20
CA GLY A 160 -5.56 3.79 30.81
C GLY A 160 -6.76 4.15 29.93
N LEU A 161 -6.56 4.25 28.62
CA LEU A 161 -7.64 4.40 27.67
C LEU A 161 -8.33 3.04 27.45
N ASN A 162 -9.63 3.08 27.15
CA ASN A 162 -10.40 1.87 26.87
C ASN A 162 -10.02 1.18 25.56
N SER A 163 -9.57 1.97 24.60
CA SER A 163 -9.22 1.53 23.25
C SER A 163 -8.16 2.47 22.71
N VAL A 164 -7.42 2.00 21.71
CA VAL A 164 -6.44 2.84 21.02
C VAL A 164 -7.19 3.90 20.21
N PRO A 165 -7.01 5.22 20.50
CA PRO A 165 -7.67 6.28 19.76
C PRO A 165 -7.08 6.45 18.37
N LEU A 166 -7.80 7.16 17.50
CA LEU A 166 -7.27 7.55 16.18
C LEU A 166 -6.31 8.73 16.31
N ALA A 167 -5.29 8.75 15.47
CA ALA A 167 -4.42 9.92 15.30
C ALA A 167 -5.24 11.11 14.75
N GLY A 168 -4.87 12.32 15.16
CA GLY A 168 -5.55 13.57 14.78
C GLY A 168 -6.83 13.89 15.56
N VAL A 169 -7.28 12.99 16.45
CA VAL A 169 -8.46 13.25 17.30
C VAL A 169 -8.12 14.22 18.42
N GLU A 170 -9.02 15.17 18.67
CA GLU A 170 -8.92 16.08 19.81
C GLU A 170 -9.27 15.38 21.12
N PHE A 171 -8.47 15.67 22.14
CA PHE A 171 -8.65 15.27 23.53
C PHE A 171 -9.09 16.48 24.35
N GLU A 172 -10.08 16.28 25.23
CA GLU A 172 -10.63 17.30 26.12
C GLU A 172 -10.77 16.71 27.53
N VAL A 173 -10.30 17.44 28.54
CA VAL A 173 -10.56 17.12 29.95
C VAL A 173 -11.96 17.60 30.32
N VAL A 174 -12.73 16.71 30.96
CA VAL A 174 -14.05 17.04 31.51
C VAL A 174 -14.06 16.87 33.02
N ASP A 175 -14.99 17.54 33.67
CA ASP A 175 -15.04 17.58 35.14
C ASP A 175 -15.49 16.26 35.78
N ASN A 176 -16.33 15.47 35.11
CA ASN A 176 -16.91 14.26 35.69
C ASN A 176 -16.97 13.05 34.73
N LEU A 177 -16.84 11.85 35.30
CA LEU A 177 -16.88 10.58 34.60
C LEU A 177 -18.26 10.01 34.26
N ASP A 178 -19.32 10.79 34.46
CA ASP A 178 -20.60 10.59 33.74
C ASP A 178 -20.69 11.40 32.43
N VAL A 179 -20.31 12.69 32.44
CA VAL A 179 -20.41 13.62 31.28
C VAL A 179 -19.68 13.16 30.01
N ALA A 180 -18.35 13.02 30.01
CA ALA A 180 -17.61 12.34 28.91
C ALA A 180 -18.10 10.91 28.48
N ARG A 181 -18.98 10.20 29.20
CA ARG A 181 -19.31 8.78 28.97
C ARG A 181 -20.48 8.81 28.04
N GLU A 182 -21.44 9.64 28.40
CA GLU A 182 -22.47 10.16 27.52
C GLU A 182 -21.86 10.79 26.25
N ARG A 183 -20.89 11.73 26.35
CA ARG A 183 -20.25 12.32 25.15
C ARG A 183 -19.53 11.26 24.29
N ALA A 184 -18.76 10.35 24.90
CA ALA A 184 -18.05 9.29 24.16
C ALA A 184 -19.02 8.32 23.49
N ASN A 185 -20.10 7.91 24.18
CA ASN A 185 -21.12 7.04 23.63
C ASN A 185 -21.90 7.73 22.51
N GLY A 186 -22.23 9.01 22.67
CA GLY A 186 -22.85 9.82 21.62
C GLY A 186 -21.97 9.88 20.36
N ARG A 187 -20.66 10.14 20.53
CA ARG A 187 -19.70 10.20 19.42
C ARG A 187 -19.48 8.83 18.77
N ALA A 188 -19.39 7.76 19.56
CA ALA A 188 -19.27 6.39 19.05
C ALA A 188 -20.51 5.96 18.25
N LYS A 189 -21.71 6.34 18.70
CA LYS A 189 -22.95 6.12 17.94
C LYS A 189 -22.96 6.90 16.63
N ALA A 190 -22.59 8.18 16.65
CA ALA A 190 -22.51 9.01 15.45
C ALA A 190 -21.55 8.42 14.40
N LEU A 191 -20.32 8.08 14.81
CA LEU A 191 -19.32 7.45 13.93
C LEU A 191 -19.78 6.09 13.39
N ARG A 192 -20.52 5.32 14.20
CA ARG A 192 -21.09 4.03 13.77
C ARG A 192 -22.15 4.23 12.70
N ILE A 193 -23.04 5.21 12.87
CA ILE A 193 -24.09 5.53 11.90
C ILE A 193 -23.46 5.99 10.59
N GLU A 194 -22.47 6.88 10.66
CA GLU A 194 -21.74 7.38 9.48
C GLU A 194 -21.08 6.25 8.67
N ARG A 195 -20.43 5.28 9.35
CA ARG A 195 -19.86 4.10 8.70
C ARG A 195 -20.92 3.22 8.01
N ILE A 196 -22.08 3.05 8.64
CA ILE A 196 -23.16 2.23 8.07
C ILE A 196 -23.74 2.93 6.83
N SER A 197 -23.95 4.25 6.88
CA SER A 197 -24.42 5.01 5.71
C SER A 197 -23.40 5.00 4.57
N ALA A 198 -22.10 5.08 4.85
CA ALA A 198 -21.06 5.01 3.83
C ALA A 198 -21.04 3.64 3.13
N LYS A 199 -21.21 2.55 3.89
CA LYS A 199 -21.24 1.18 3.33
C LYS A 199 -22.53 0.86 2.58
N ALA A 200 -23.64 1.56 2.83
CA ALA A 200 -24.90 1.33 2.14
C ALA A 200 -24.90 1.82 0.68
N GLY A 201 -23.94 2.67 0.29
CA GLY A 201 -23.75 3.12 -1.10
C GLY A 201 -22.77 2.27 -1.91
N GLU A 202 -21.95 1.43 -1.27
CA GLU A 202 -20.96 0.58 -1.93
C GLU A 202 -21.53 -0.81 -2.22
N GLY A 203 -22.61 -0.84 -3.00
CA GLY A 203 -23.05 -2.06 -3.69
C GLY A 203 -22.29 -2.21 -5.00
N LYS A 204 -20.98 -2.51 -4.96
CA LYS A 204 -20.28 -3.00 -6.16
C LYS A 204 -20.81 -4.39 -6.46
N VAL A 205 -21.84 -4.47 -7.29
CA VAL A 205 -22.18 -5.67 -8.04
C VAL A 205 -21.15 -5.74 -9.17
N GLY A 206 -20.18 -6.64 -9.05
CA GLY A 206 -19.11 -6.79 -10.02
C GLY A 206 -18.55 -8.21 -9.99
N ILE A 207 -18.89 -8.97 -11.03
CA ILE A 207 -18.17 -10.02 -11.77
C ILE A 207 -16.98 -10.66 -11.03
N ASP A 208 -16.97 -12.00 -10.97
CA ASP A 208 -15.95 -12.93 -10.45
C ASP A 208 -14.52 -12.35 -10.37
N THR A 209 -14.25 -11.58 -9.32
CA THR A 209 -12.93 -11.06 -8.99
C THR A 209 -12.43 -11.79 -7.77
N HIS A 210 -11.19 -12.26 -7.81
CA HIS A 210 -10.60 -12.97 -6.68
C HIS A 210 -10.45 -12.01 -5.50
N GLU A 211 -10.96 -12.36 -4.32
CA GLU A 211 -10.76 -11.58 -3.10
C GLU A 211 -9.59 -12.17 -2.29
N LEU A 212 -8.58 -11.36 -1.98
CA LEU A 212 -7.54 -11.73 -1.02
C LEU A 212 -7.90 -11.16 0.36
N ASN A 213 -8.22 -12.07 1.28
CA ASN A 213 -8.54 -11.73 2.66
C ASN A 213 -7.29 -11.45 3.48
N VAL A 214 -7.22 -10.25 4.08
CA VAL A 214 -6.04 -9.76 4.79
C VAL A 214 -6.40 -9.34 6.22
N ILE A 215 -5.56 -9.77 7.17
CA ILE A 215 -5.53 -9.24 8.52
C ILE A 215 -4.23 -8.45 8.70
N LEU A 216 -4.32 -7.18 9.05
CA LEU A 216 -3.17 -6.29 9.23
C LEU A 216 -3.02 -5.87 10.69
N LYS A 217 -1.87 -6.21 11.27
CA LYS A 217 -1.48 -5.82 12.64
C LYS A 217 -0.30 -4.87 12.60
N VAL A 218 -0.42 -3.73 13.27
CA VAL A 218 0.59 -2.66 13.24
C VAL A 218 1.03 -2.26 14.64
N ASP A 219 2.17 -1.59 14.73
CA ASP A 219 2.63 -0.99 15.98
C ASP A 219 1.76 0.21 16.37
N PHE A 220 1.66 1.21 15.49
CA PHE A 220 0.94 2.45 15.70
C PHE A 220 -0.27 2.54 14.79
N GLN A 221 -1.34 3.16 15.29
CA GLN A 221 -2.58 3.37 14.55
C GLN A 221 -2.36 4.17 13.25
N GLY A 222 -1.42 5.11 13.24
CA GLY A 222 -1.08 5.91 12.06
C GLY A 222 -0.49 5.09 10.92
N SER A 223 0.22 3.99 11.23
CA SER A 223 0.81 3.09 10.23
C SER A 223 -0.26 2.43 9.36
N ILE A 224 -1.47 2.20 9.87
CA ILE A 224 -2.58 1.62 9.08
C ILE A 224 -2.92 2.52 7.89
N GLU A 225 -3.05 3.83 8.14
CA GLU A 225 -3.43 4.79 7.10
C GLU A 225 -2.33 4.92 6.04
N ALA A 226 -1.07 4.98 6.48
CA ALA A 226 0.08 5.04 5.59
C ALA A 226 0.18 3.79 4.69
N ILE A 227 0.01 2.60 5.28
CA ILE A 227 0.01 1.33 4.54
C ILE A 227 -1.17 1.28 3.57
N ARG A 228 -2.37 1.70 3.99
CA ARG A 228 -3.54 1.72 3.12
C ARG A 228 -3.35 2.62 1.91
N GLN A 229 -2.81 3.83 2.11
CA GLN A 229 -2.52 4.75 1.01
C GLN A 229 -1.50 4.17 0.04
N ALA A 230 -0.47 3.49 0.56
CA ALA A 230 0.52 2.85 -0.29
C ALA A 230 -0.06 1.68 -1.10
N ILE A 231 -1.00 0.91 -0.52
CA ILE A 231 -1.69 -0.19 -1.18
C ILE A 231 -2.69 0.29 -2.24
N GLN A 232 -3.29 1.48 -2.07
CA GLN A 232 -4.15 2.10 -3.09
C GLN A 232 -3.42 2.38 -4.40
N ALA A 233 -2.09 2.46 -4.40
CA ALA A 233 -1.30 2.62 -5.61
C ALA A 233 -1.18 1.31 -6.43
N LEU A 234 -1.56 0.15 -5.86
CA LEU A 234 -1.55 -1.12 -6.58
C LEU A 234 -2.84 -1.30 -7.40
N PRO A 235 -2.76 -1.84 -8.63
CA PRO A 235 -3.95 -2.16 -9.41
C PRO A 235 -4.74 -3.31 -8.77
N GLN A 236 -6.05 -3.13 -8.61
CA GLN A 236 -6.96 -4.07 -7.90
C GLN A 236 -8.17 -4.48 -8.76
N GLU A 237 -8.02 -4.45 -10.08
CA GLU A 237 -9.12 -4.75 -11.02
C GLU A 237 -9.41 -6.25 -11.09
N ASN A 238 -8.37 -7.09 -11.09
CA ASN A 238 -8.49 -8.55 -11.22
C ASN A 238 -8.54 -9.25 -9.85
N VAL A 239 -7.85 -8.69 -8.85
CA VAL A 239 -7.77 -9.20 -7.48
C VAL A 239 -8.05 -8.04 -6.53
N SER A 240 -9.06 -8.19 -5.69
CA SER A 240 -9.43 -7.17 -4.70
C SER A 240 -8.89 -7.53 -3.32
N LEU A 241 -8.43 -6.52 -2.59
CA LEU A 241 -7.93 -6.70 -1.22
C LEU A 241 -9.03 -6.45 -0.21
N ARG A 242 -9.36 -7.46 0.58
CA ARG A 242 -10.37 -7.36 1.62
C ARG A 242 -9.73 -7.42 3.00
N PHE A 243 -9.65 -6.27 3.65
CA PHE A 243 -9.17 -6.21 5.02
C PHE A 243 -10.25 -6.60 6.02
N LEU A 244 -10.13 -7.79 6.60
CA LEU A 244 -11.06 -8.32 7.61
C LEU A 244 -10.87 -7.62 8.96
N LEU A 245 -9.62 -7.41 9.34
CA LEU A 245 -9.24 -6.75 10.57
C LEU A 245 -7.98 -5.93 10.34
N GLN A 246 -8.01 -4.68 10.81
CA GLN A 246 -6.86 -3.79 10.85
C GLN A 246 -6.79 -3.18 12.23
N GLY A 247 -5.67 -3.33 12.92
CA GLY A 247 -5.56 -2.77 14.25
C GLY A 247 -4.16 -2.84 14.85
N PRO A 248 -3.89 -2.00 15.86
CA PRO A 248 -2.61 -1.97 16.52
C PRO A 248 -2.45 -3.16 17.46
N GLY A 249 -1.19 -3.48 17.76
CA GLY A 249 -0.79 -4.53 18.70
C GLY A 249 -0.31 -5.81 18.02
N ASP A 250 0.29 -6.67 18.84
CA ASP A 250 0.84 -7.96 18.41
C ASP A 250 -0.23 -8.94 17.91
N VAL A 251 0.20 -9.91 17.11
CA VAL A 251 -0.70 -10.96 16.59
C VAL A 251 -1.10 -11.91 17.73
N SER A 252 -2.40 -12.15 17.80
CA SER A 252 -3.07 -12.97 18.81
C SER A 252 -3.64 -14.26 18.23
N VAL A 253 -4.09 -15.17 19.10
CA VAL A 253 -4.73 -16.43 18.68
C VAL A 253 -6.06 -16.15 17.96
N SER A 254 -6.83 -15.14 18.40
CA SER A 254 -8.08 -14.75 17.74
C SER A 254 -7.86 -14.23 16.32
N ASP A 255 -6.71 -13.59 16.05
CA ASP A 255 -6.37 -13.16 14.69
C ASP A 255 -6.15 -14.38 13.78
N VAL A 256 -5.50 -15.42 14.31
CA VAL A 256 -5.31 -16.70 13.60
C VAL A 256 -6.65 -17.40 13.36
N ASP A 257 -7.53 -17.46 14.36
CA ASP A 257 -8.84 -18.10 14.19
C ASP A 257 -9.71 -17.36 13.15
N LEU A 258 -9.64 -16.03 13.10
CA LEU A 258 -10.30 -15.24 12.07
C LEU A 258 -9.72 -15.53 10.68
N ALA A 259 -8.39 -15.63 10.57
CA ALA A 259 -7.73 -16.00 9.32
C ALA A 259 -8.12 -17.41 8.85
N VAL A 260 -8.21 -18.40 9.76
CA VAL A 260 -8.68 -19.75 9.43
C VAL A 260 -10.11 -19.72 8.89
N ALA A 261 -11.00 -18.97 9.55
CA ALA A 261 -12.41 -18.93 9.18
C ALA A 261 -12.69 -18.23 7.84
N SER A 262 -11.76 -17.41 7.36
CA SER A 262 -11.93 -16.60 6.15
C SER A 262 -10.83 -16.84 5.12
N GLU A 263 -10.03 -17.90 5.28
CA GLU A 263 -8.90 -18.23 4.39
C GLU A 263 -7.98 -17.02 4.12
N GLY A 264 -7.65 -16.29 5.19
CA GLY A 264 -6.91 -15.04 5.12
C GLY A 264 -5.43 -15.16 5.48
N ILE A 265 -4.64 -14.18 5.05
CA ILE A 265 -3.22 -14.04 5.38
C ILE A 265 -3.04 -12.95 6.44
N ILE A 266 -2.13 -13.17 7.39
CA ILE A 266 -1.83 -12.22 8.46
C ILE A 266 -0.52 -11.49 8.17
N PHE A 267 -0.60 -10.16 8.02
CA PHE A 267 0.54 -9.27 7.88
C PHE A 267 0.77 -8.49 9.18
N GLY A 268 2.00 -8.49 9.67
CA GLY A 268 2.42 -7.70 10.84
C GLY A 268 3.47 -6.66 10.47
N PHE A 269 3.20 -5.37 10.69
CA PHE A 269 4.17 -4.29 10.50
C PHE A 269 4.68 -3.75 11.83
N ASN A 270 6.00 -3.87 12.06
CA ASN A 270 6.70 -3.52 13.30
C ASN A 270 6.15 -4.18 14.59
N VAL A 271 5.29 -5.19 14.46
CA VAL A 271 4.74 -5.98 15.57
C VAL A 271 5.46 -7.31 15.71
N ARG A 272 5.07 -8.09 16.73
CA ARG A 272 5.54 -9.45 16.95
C ARG A 272 4.37 -10.44 16.93
N ALA A 273 4.69 -11.68 16.56
CA ALA A 273 3.84 -12.84 16.80
C ALA A 273 4.56 -13.77 17.80
N PRO A 274 3.98 -14.01 18.99
CA PRO A 274 4.54 -14.95 19.96
C PRO A 274 4.76 -16.35 19.35
N GLY A 275 5.76 -17.09 19.84
CA GLY A 275 6.08 -18.42 19.32
C GLY A 275 4.91 -19.41 19.42
N SER A 276 4.10 -19.32 20.47
CA SER A 276 2.86 -20.10 20.62
C SER A 276 1.86 -19.83 19.48
N VAL A 277 1.68 -18.56 19.11
CA VAL A 277 0.77 -18.14 18.03
C VAL A 277 1.31 -18.57 16.67
N LYS A 278 2.61 -18.41 16.41
CA LYS A 278 3.22 -18.89 15.16
C LYS A 278 3.09 -20.41 14.99
N ASN A 279 3.30 -21.17 16.06
CA ASN A 279 3.14 -22.62 16.02
C ASN A 279 1.67 -23.03 15.82
N TYR A 280 0.74 -22.29 16.42
CA TYR A 280 -0.68 -22.52 16.22
C TYR A 280 -1.11 -22.24 14.77
N ALA A 281 -0.65 -21.13 14.18
CA ALA A 281 -0.91 -20.79 12.78
C ALA A 281 -0.35 -21.84 11.82
N LYS A 282 0.89 -22.31 12.03
CA LYS A 282 1.49 -23.40 11.22
C LYS A 282 0.66 -24.69 11.27
N LYS A 283 0.12 -25.06 12.45
CA LYS A 283 -0.75 -26.23 12.60
C LYS A 283 -2.08 -26.08 11.86
N LYS A 284 -2.56 -24.85 11.73
CA LYS A 284 -3.83 -24.50 11.07
C LYS A 284 -3.66 -24.14 9.60
N GLY A 285 -2.43 -24.12 9.08
CA GLY A 285 -2.14 -23.74 7.70
C GLY A 285 -2.29 -22.23 7.42
N VAL A 286 -2.28 -21.38 8.44
CA VAL A 286 -2.37 -19.92 8.28
C VAL A 286 -0.98 -19.33 8.14
N GLU A 287 -0.80 -18.52 7.10
CA GLU A 287 0.43 -17.79 6.86
C GLU A 287 0.50 -16.50 7.69
N ILE A 288 1.65 -16.29 8.34
CA ILE A 288 1.95 -15.09 9.12
C ILE A 288 3.26 -14.50 8.65
N GLN A 289 3.20 -13.30 8.08
CA GLN A 289 4.36 -12.55 7.59
C GLN A 289 4.60 -11.29 8.42
N MET A 290 5.86 -10.99 8.69
CA MET A 290 6.27 -9.94 9.64
C MET A 290 7.31 -9.03 9.00
N TYR A 291 7.07 -7.73 9.06
CA TYR A 291 7.83 -6.72 8.35
C TYR A 291 8.33 -5.63 9.27
N LYS A 292 9.49 -5.08 8.92
CA LYS A 292 10.06 -3.86 9.52
C LYS A 292 10.08 -2.69 8.54
N VAL A 293 10.02 -2.98 7.24
CA VAL A 293 10.04 -1.99 6.16
C VAL A 293 8.73 -2.10 5.39
N ILE A 294 8.09 -0.94 5.11
CA ILE A 294 6.78 -0.89 4.46
C ILE A 294 6.85 -1.42 3.02
N TYR A 295 7.94 -1.14 2.30
CA TYR A 295 8.10 -1.58 0.91
C TYR A 295 8.11 -3.10 0.76
N ASP A 296 8.80 -3.81 1.66
CA ASP A 296 8.83 -5.28 1.66
C ASP A 296 7.42 -5.87 1.87
N LEU A 297 6.62 -5.26 2.76
CA LEU A 297 5.24 -5.67 2.99
C LEU A 297 4.39 -5.51 1.73
N ILE A 298 4.51 -4.36 1.07
CA ILE A 298 3.74 -4.07 -0.16
C ILE A 298 4.13 -5.02 -1.27
N ASP A 299 5.42 -5.32 -1.41
CA ASP A 299 5.92 -6.21 -2.46
C ASP A 299 5.45 -7.65 -2.28
N ASP A 300 5.49 -8.17 -1.05
CA ASP A 300 4.99 -9.52 -0.78
C ASP A 300 3.45 -9.59 -0.85
N LEU A 301 2.75 -8.51 -0.50
CA LEU A 301 1.32 -8.40 -0.70
C LEU A 301 0.97 -8.40 -2.20
N ARG A 302 1.75 -7.71 -3.04
CA ARG A 302 1.63 -7.76 -4.51
C ARG A 302 1.81 -9.21 -5.00
N LYS A 303 2.88 -9.89 -4.58
CA LYS A 303 3.12 -11.30 -4.96
C LYS A 303 2.00 -12.24 -4.53
N ALA A 304 1.43 -12.02 -3.34
CA ALA A 304 0.30 -12.80 -2.86
C ALA A 304 -0.95 -12.62 -3.75
N MET A 305 -1.18 -11.39 -4.25
CA MET A 305 -2.24 -11.14 -5.23
C MET A 305 -1.92 -11.77 -6.59
N GLU A 306 -0.68 -11.69 -7.06
CA GLU A 306 -0.24 -12.32 -8.31
C GLU A 306 -0.35 -13.85 -8.26
N GLY A 307 -0.12 -14.47 -7.10
CA GLY A 307 -0.30 -15.91 -6.91
C GLY A 307 -1.74 -16.39 -7.05
N LEU A 308 -2.72 -15.47 -6.99
CA LEU A 308 -4.13 -15.76 -7.25
C LEU A 308 -4.53 -15.53 -8.71
N LEU A 309 -3.64 -14.98 -9.54
CA LEU A 309 -3.91 -14.79 -10.97
C LEU A 309 -3.75 -16.10 -11.73
N GLU A 310 -4.64 -16.31 -12.70
CA GLU A 310 -4.49 -17.40 -13.66
C GLU A 310 -3.21 -17.17 -14.52
N PRO A 311 -2.39 -18.20 -14.73
CA PRO A 311 -1.19 -18.09 -15.56
C PRO A 311 -1.52 -17.58 -16.97
N ALA A 312 -0.66 -16.73 -17.53
CA ALA A 312 -0.71 -16.40 -18.95
C ALA A 312 -0.07 -17.53 -19.75
N GLU A 313 -0.74 -17.92 -20.81
CA GLU A 313 -0.15 -18.70 -21.89
C GLU A 313 0.71 -17.76 -22.76
N GLU A 314 2.04 -17.94 -22.74
CA GLU A 314 2.97 -17.23 -23.61
C GLU A 314 3.40 -18.14 -24.76
N GLU A 315 3.25 -17.67 -25.99
CA GLU A 315 3.68 -18.40 -27.18
C GLU A 315 5.17 -18.17 -27.44
N VAL A 316 5.97 -19.23 -27.30
CA VAL A 316 7.40 -19.20 -27.60
C VAL A 316 7.64 -19.77 -28.99
N PRO A 317 8.08 -18.98 -29.99
CA PRO A 317 8.36 -19.49 -31.33
C PRO A 317 9.57 -20.42 -31.29
N ILE A 318 9.39 -21.66 -31.75
CA ILE A 318 10.42 -22.71 -31.76
C ILE A 318 11.11 -22.83 -33.12
N GLY A 319 10.39 -22.54 -34.21
CA GLY A 319 10.92 -22.68 -35.55
C GLY A 319 9.99 -22.14 -36.63
N SER A 320 10.55 -21.92 -37.82
CA SER A 320 9.81 -21.51 -39.00
C SER A 320 10.08 -22.46 -40.16
N ALA A 321 9.08 -22.74 -40.96
CA ALA A 321 9.18 -23.55 -42.16
C ALA A 321 8.45 -22.88 -43.32
N LYS A 322 8.93 -23.12 -44.54
CA LYS A 322 8.31 -22.62 -45.76
C LYS A 322 7.76 -23.77 -46.59
N VAL A 323 6.50 -23.68 -46.97
CA VAL A 323 5.82 -24.66 -47.83
C VAL A 323 6.36 -24.57 -49.24
N ARG A 324 6.78 -25.72 -49.79
CA ARG A 324 7.32 -25.85 -51.15
C ARG A 324 6.45 -26.67 -52.09
N ALA A 325 5.72 -27.64 -51.56
CA ALA A 325 4.84 -28.50 -52.33
C ALA A 325 3.70 -28.98 -51.42
N VAL A 326 2.54 -29.26 -52.00
CA VAL A 326 1.39 -29.79 -51.26
C VAL A 326 1.11 -31.21 -51.77
N PHE A 327 0.99 -32.15 -50.84
CA PHE A 327 0.73 -33.55 -51.14
C PHE A 327 -0.62 -33.97 -50.57
N SER A 328 -1.41 -34.74 -51.31
CA SER A 328 -2.57 -35.42 -50.77
C SER A 328 -2.13 -36.73 -50.09
N SER A 329 -2.48 -36.91 -48.82
CA SER A 329 -2.11 -38.11 -48.07
C SER A 329 -3.30 -38.59 -47.24
N GLY A 330 -3.92 -39.70 -47.65
CA GLY A 330 -5.11 -40.23 -47.00
C GLY A 330 -6.33 -39.31 -47.17
N SER A 331 -6.94 -38.89 -46.06
CA SER A 331 -8.14 -38.03 -46.01
C SER A 331 -7.84 -36.52 -45.93
N GLY A 332 -6.57 -36.11 -45.81
CA GLY A 332 -6.17 -34.70 -45.70
C GLY A 332 -5.01 -34.32 -46.64
N LYS A 333 -4.69 -33.02 -46.67
CA LYS A 333 -3.54 -32.46 -47.39
C LYS A 333 -2.39 -32.19 -46.44
N VAL A 334 -1.18 -32.55 -46.85
CA VAL A 334 0.06 -32.39 -46.10
C VAL A 334 0.98 -31.44 -46.84
N ALA A 335 1.53 -30.46 -46.13
CA ALA A 335 2.51 -29.54 -46.69
C ALA A 335 3.92 -30.13 -46.65
N GLY A 336 4.51 -30.33 -47.82
CA GLY A 336 5.94 -30.53 -47.98
C GLY A 336 6.67 -29.20 -47.79
N CYS A 337 7.40 -29.08 -46.70
CA CYS A 337 8.02 -27.84 -46.26
C CYS A 337 9.50 -28.03 -45.92
N MET A 338 10.23 -26.93 -45.98
CA MET A 338 11.63 -26.86 -45.56
C MET A 338 11.74 -25.91 -44.38
N ILE A 339 12.38 -26.38 -43.30
CA ILE A 339 12.57 -25.58 -42.09
C ILE A 339 13.63 -24.51 -42.37
N THR A 340 13.26 -23.25 -42.21
CA THR A 340 14.13 -22.10 -42.42
C THR A 340 14.96 -21.78 -41.20
N THR A 341 14.33 -21.72 -40.01
CA THR A 341 15.00 -21.41 -38.74
C THR A 341 14.45 -22.28 -37.62
N GLY A 342 15.28 -22.58 -36.62
CA GLY A 342 14.88 -23.34 -35.44
C GLY A 342 14.60 -24.82 -35.73
N GLU A 343 13.64 -25.38 -35.01
CA GLU A 343 13.19 -26.76 -35.13
C GLU A 343 11.66 -26.88 -34.97
N VAL A 344 11.08 -27.93 -35.54
CA VAL A 344 9.66 -28.26 -35.41
C VAL A 344 9.56 -29.59 -34.67
N VAL A 345 8.72 -29.65 -33.62
CA VAL A 345 8.56 -30.79 -32.71
C VAL A 345 7.15 -31.39 -32.88
N GLN A 346 6.99 -32.68 -32.59
CA GLN A 346 5.76 -33.44 -32.89
C GLN A 346 4.50 -33.04 -32.08
N ASP A 347 4.60 -32.18 -31.06
CA ASP A 347 3.48 -31.75 -30.22
C ASP A 347 3.46 -30.21 -30.03
N CYS A 348 3.75 -29.45 -31.08
CA CYS A 348 3.72 -27.98 -31.03
C CYS A 348 2.47 -27.39 -31.70
N ASN A 349 2.15 -26.15 -31.36
CA ASN A 349 1.17 -25.36 -32.09
C ASN A 349 1.83 -24.71 -33.31
N VAL A 350 1.04 -24.48 -34.35
CA VAL A 350 1.52 -23.91 -35.61
C VAL A 350 0.57 -22.81 -36.09
N ARG A 351 1.17 -21.72 -36.55
CA ARG A 351 0.52 -20.57 -37.18
C ARG A 351 0.89 -20.55 -38.64
N VAL A 352 -0.11 -20.54 -39.52
CA VAL A 352 0.08 -20.46 -40.97
C VAL A 352 -0.10 -19.02 -41.43
N LEU A 353 0.91 -18.50 -42.12
CA LEU A 353 0.98 -17.13 -42.62
C LEU A 353 1.04 -17.12 -44.14
N ARG A 354 0.06 -16.45 -44.77
CA ARG A 354 0.01 -16.23 -46.22
C ARG A 354 0.23 -14.76 -46.53
N LYS A 355 1.30 -14.45 -47.28
CA LYS A 355 1.70 -13.06 -47.60
C LYS A 355 1.80 -12.15 -46.36
N GLY A 356 2.20 -12.73 -45.22
CA GLY A 356 2.35 -12.02 -43.94
C GLY A 356 1.06 -11.83 -43.14
N LYS A 357 -0.07 -12.42 -43.55
CA LYS A 357 -1.33 -12.46 -42.77
C LYS A 357 -1.57 -13.84 -42.19
N GLU A 358 -2.03 -13.91 -40.95
CA GLU A 358 -2.45 -15.15 -40.31
C GLU A 358 -3.69 -15.71 -41.01
N VAL A 359 -3.60 -16.96 -41.47
CA VAL A 359 -4.68 -17.68 -42.15
C VAL A 359 -5.30 -18.70 -41.21
N TYR A 360 -4.47 -19.37 -40.41
CA TYR A 360 -4.90 -20.44 -39.53
C TYR A 360 -3.95 -20.62 -38.35
N VAL A 361 -4.51 -21.03 -37.20
CA VAL A 361 -3.78 -21.44 -36.00
C VAL A 361 -4.36 -22.77 -35.53
N GLY A 362 -3.50 -23.76 -35.31
CA GLY A 362 -3.92 -25.08 -34.82
C GLY A 362 -2.75 -25.89 -34.27
N SER A 363 -3.05 -27.09 -33.80
CA SER A 363 -2.06 -28.06 -33.33
C SER A 363 -1.47 -28.84 -34.51
N LEU A 364 -0.20 -29.22 -34.40
CA LEU A 364 0.45 -30.09 -35.36
C LEU A 364 -0.08 -31.52 -35.21
N ASP A 365 -0.67 -32.08 -36.27
CA ASP A 365 -1.22 -33.44 -36.28
C ASP A 365 -0.17 -34.48 -36.67
N SER A 366 0.67 -34.19 -37.67
CA SER A 366 1.71 -35.12 -38.09
C SER A 366 2.98 -34.46 -38.62
N LEU A 367 4.13 -34.95 -38.14
CA LEU A 367 5.46 -34.57 -38.60
C LEU A 367 6.17 -35.78 -39.21
N ARG A 368 6.43 -35.75 -40.52
CA ARG A 368 7.00 -36.89 -41.24
C ARG A 368 8.23 -36.50 -42.05
N ARG A 369 9.21 -37.40 -42.12
CA ARG A 369 10.39 -37.29 -42.99
C ARG A 369 10.62 -38.61 -43.71
N VAL A 370 10.71 -38.57 -45.04
CA VAL A 370 10.92 -39.77 -45.89
C VAL A 370 9.92 -40.90 -45.54
N LYS A 371 8.64 -40.54 -45.37
CA LYS A 371 7.51 -41.43 -45.01
C LYS A 371 7.50 -41.99 -43.59
N GLU A 372 8.47 -41.65 -42.74
CA GLU A 372 8.50 -42.03 -41.32
C GLU A 372 8.09 -40.86 -40.43
N THR A 373 7.34 -41.13 -39.35
CA THR A 373 6.99 -40.12 -38.35
C THR A 373 8.21 -39.82 -37.47
N VAL A 374 8.54 -38.55 -37.31
CA VAL A 374 9.74 -38.10 -36.58
C VAL A 374 9.36 -37.16 -35.45
N LYS A 375 10.07 -37.25 -34.33
CA LYS A 375 9.80 -36.43 -33.13
C LYS A 375 10.16 -34.96 -33.29
N GLN A 376 11.23 -34.68 -34.03
CA GLN A 376 11.70 -33.33 -34.28
C GLN A 376 12.44 -33.24 -35.61
N VAL A 377 12.38 -32.09 -36.25
CA VAL A 377 13.13 -31.79 -37.46
C VAL A 377 13.82 -30.44 -37.30
N GLY A 378 15.13 -30.40 -37.52
CA GLY A 378 15.93 -29.19 -37.41
C GLY A 378 16.00 -28.37 -38.70
N ALA A 379 16.53 -27.15 -38.60
CA ALA A 379 16.69 -26.23 -39.72
C ALA A 379 17.41 -26.85 -40.93
N ARG A 380 17.05 -26.35 -42.13
CA ARG A 380 17.55 -26.77 -43.45
C ARG A 380 17.21 -28.21 -43.86
N LEU A 381 16.38 -28.91 -43.10
CA LEU A 381 15.86 -30.21 -43.48
C LEU A 381 14.44 -30.10 -44.06
N GLU A 382 14.10 -31.05 -44.92
CA GLU A 382 12.76 -31.18 -45.49
C GLU A 382 11.90 -32.10 -44.62
N CYS A 383 10.65 -31.70 -44.42
CA CYS A 383 9.64 -32.45 -43.68
C CYS A 383 8.27 -32.28 -44.33
N GLY A 384 7.38 -33.25 -44.06
CA GLY A 384 5.95 -33.12 -44.27
C GLY A 384 5.30 -32.73 -42.95
N ILE A 385 4.52 -31.65 -42.97
CA ILE A 385 3.73 -31.18 -41.82
C ILE A 385 2.25 -31.30 -42.18
N GLY A 386 1.50 -32.01 -41.35
CA GLY A 386 0.04 -32.00 -41.31
C GLY A 386 -0.42 -31.25 -40.07
N VAL A 387 -1.48 -30.44 -40.22
CA VAL A 387 -2.06 -29.61 -39.17
C VAL A 387 -3.50 -30.06 -38.98
N ASP A 388 -3.96 -30.08 -37.73
CA ASP A 388 -5.31 -30.50 -37.41
C ASP A 388 -6.34 -29.60 -38.10
N ASP A 389 -7.41 -30.19 -38.64
CA ASP A 389 -8.50 -29.52 -39.36
C ASP A 389 -8.09 -28.46 -40.41
N PHE A 390 -6.90 -28.59 -41.03
CA PHE A 390 -6.41 -27.64 -42.03
C PHE A 390 -5.88 -28.29 -43.33
N ASP A 391 -6.61 -28.03 -44.42
CA ASP A 391 -6.31 -28.60 -45.75
C ASP A 391 -6.00 -27.54 -46.84
N GLU A 392 -6.10 -26.25 -46.53
CA GLU A 392 -6.01 -25.16 -47.53
C GLU A 392 -4.57 -24.66 -47.79
N TRP A 393 -3.63 -25.60 -47.95
CA TRP A 393 -2.22 -25.28 -48.20
C TRP A 393 -1.96 -24.63 -49.57
N GLU A 394 -1.14 -23.59 -49.59
CA GLU A 394 -0.58 -23.00 -50.82
C GLU A 394 0.96 -23.02 -50.81
N GLU A 395 1.57 -23.18 -51.99
CA GLU A 395 3.02 -23.06 -52.12
C GLU A 395 3.47 -21.63 -51.78
N GLY A 396 4.46 -21.52 -50.91
CA GLY A 396 4.97 -20.24 -50.42
C GLY A 396 4.39 -19.77 -49.09
N ASP A 397 3.42 -20.48 -48.51
CA ASP A 397 2.96 -20.26 -47.13
C ASP A 397 4.14 -20.43 -46.14
N ILE A 398 4.12 -19.63 -45.06
CA ILE A 398 5.08 -19.68 -43.97
C ILE A 398 4.39 -20.30 -42.77
N ILE A 399 4.99 -21.33 -42.19
CA ILE A 399 4.53 -21.99 -40.97
C ILE A 399 5.45 -21.54 -39.84
N GLU A 400 4.87 -20.91 -38.82
CA GLU A 400 5.55 -20.60 -37.57
C GLU A 400 5.11 -21.61 -36.51
N ALA A 401 6.05 -22.44 -36.06
CA ALA A 401 5.82 -23.36 -34.96
C ALA A 401 6.12 -22.64 -33.65
N PHE A 402 5.22 -22.77 -32.69
CA PHE A 402 5.35 -22.20 -31.35
C PHE A 402 4.88 -23.20 -30.29
N ASN A 403 5.42 -23.05 -29.08
CA ASN A 403 4.96 -23.80 -27.93
C ASN A 403 4.31 -22.86 -26.93
N THR A 404 3.28 -23.33 -26.25
CA THR A 404 2.60 -22.55 -25.22
C THR A 404 3.25 -22.85 -23.87
N VAL A 405 3.84 -21.84 -23.25
CA VAL A 405 4.45 -21.97 -21.92
C VAL A 405 3.63 -21.17 -20.92
N ASN A 406 3.23 -21.83 -19.83
CA ASN A 406 2.55 -21.15 -18.72
C ASN A 406 3.53 -20.26 -17.97
N LYS A 407 3.28 -18.95 -17.98
CA LYS A 407 4.03 -17.96 -17.23
C LYS A 407 3.13 -17.29 -16.20
N ALA A 408 3.65 -17.12 -14.99
CA ALA A 408 2.95 -16.38 -13.96
C ALA A 408 2.71 -14.93 -14.42
N ARG A 409 1.46 -14.47 -14.33
CA ARG A 409 1.07 -13.10 -14.67
C ARG A 409 1.45 -12.14 -13.55
N THR A 410 1.89 -10.95 -13.95
CA THR A 410 2.00 -9.82 -13.01
C THR A 410 0.67 -9.07 -12.94
N LEU A 411 0.46 -8.35 -11.84
CA LEU A 411 -0.75 -7.55 -11.63
C LEU A 411 -0.89 -6.44 -12.67
N GLU A 412 0.22 -5.83 -13.07
CA GLU A 412 0.27 -4.76 -14.06
C GLU A 412 -0.11 -5.28 -15.47
N GLU A 413 0.41 -6.44 -15.87
CA GLU A 413 0.04 -7.10 -17.14
C GLU A 413 -1.45 -7.49 -17.16
N ALA A 414 -1.95 -8.03 -16.04
CA ALA A 414 -3.34 -8.46 -15.92
C ALA A 414 -4.31 -7.27 -16.03
N SER A 415 -4.00 -6.15 -15.38
CA SER A 415 -4.78 -4.91 -15.46
C SER A 415 -4.76 -4.29 -16.87
N ALA A 416 -3.60 -4.32 -17.54
CA ALA A 416 -3.47 -3.84 -18.92
C ALA A 416 -4.32 -4.65 -19.90
N THR A 417 -4.36 -5.98 -19.78
CA THR A 417 -5.24 -6.83 -20.60
C THR A 417 -6.72 -6.56 -20.34
N LEU A 418 -7.11 -6.34 -19.08
CA LEU A 418 -8.50 -6.09 -18.72
C LEU A 418 -8.96 -4.71 -19.20
N THR A 419 -8.10 -3.69 -19.08
CA THR A 419 -8.31 -2.35 -19.65
C THR A 419 -8.42 -2.39 -21.17
N ALA A 420 -7.57 -3.16 -21.85
CA ALA A 420 -7.65 -3.34 -23.30
C ALA A 420 -8.96 -4.02 -23.71
N ALA A 421 -9.36 -5.10 -23.02
CA ALA A 421 -10.62 -5.80 -23.26
C ALA A 421 -11.85 -4.92 -23.01
N LEU A 422 -11.84 -4.10 -21.96
CA LEU A 422 -12.93 -3.15 -21.66
C LEU A 422 -13.03 -2.03 -22.70
N LYS A 423 -11.88 -1.57 -23.24
CA LYS A 423 -11.83 -0.58 -24.31
C LYS A 423 -12.40 -1.13 -25.62
N ASP A 424 -12.12 -2.39 -25.93
CA ASP A 424 -12.70 -3.08 -27.10
C ASP A 424 -14.21 -3.35 -26.89
N ALA A 425 -14.66 -3.52 -25.65
CA ALA A 425 -16.06 -3.64 -25.28
C ALA A 425 -16.82 -2.30 -25.20
N GLY A 426 -16.16 -1.16 -25.45
CA GLY A 426 -16.79 0.16 -25.48
C GLY A 426 -17.21 0.73 -24.13
N VAL A 427 -16.71 0.17 -23.01
CA VAL A 427 -16.99 0.67 -21.66
C VAL A 427 -15.90 1.65 -21.27
N GLN A 428 -16.25 2.94 -21.13
CA GLN A 428 -15.36 3.95 -20.56
C GLN A 428 -15.35 3.81 -19.04
N LEU A 429 -14.16 3.60 -18.47
CA LEU A 429 -13.90 3.61 -17.03
C LEU A 429 -14.10 5.01 -16.41
#